data_AF-A0A535VW24-F1
#
_entry.id   AF-A0A535VW24-F1
#
_cell.length_a   1.000
_cell.length_b   1.000
_cell.length_c   1.000
_cell.angle_alpha   90.00
_cell.angle_beta   90.00
_cell.angle_gamma   90.00
#
_symmetry.space_group_name_H-M   'P 1'
#
loop_
_entity.id
_entity.type
_entity.pdbx_description
1 polymer ?
#
loop_
_entity_poly.entity_id
_entity_poly.type
_entity_poly.pdbx_seq_one_letter_code
_entity_poly.pdbx_strand_id
1 'polypeptide(L)'
;MAGDSWGLFHDSAAARKLLQYLTTAEAQAIWVKAGGKLSPNKQTPLDDYPDPLSKESAQLLVSTQIAKYDATDNMPADMRTAAWQAVLKFVQNQNNLDTILANLDKVQATAYSS
;
A
#
# COMPACT_ATOMS: atom_id res chain seq x y z
N MET A 1 -1.48 -1.25 3.16
CA MET A 1 -1.46 -0.11 2.19
C MET A 1 -0.47 -0.49 1.11
N ALA A 2 -0.81 -0.46 -0.17
CA ALA A 2 0.16 -0.73 -1.24
C ALA A 2 0.71 0.57 -1.82
N GLY A 3 1.90 0.54 -2.41
CA GLY A 3 2.51 1.69 -3.07
C GLY A 3 3.39 1.27 -4.23
N ASP A 4 3.44 2.11 -5.25
CA ASP A 4 4.34 1.92 -6.39
C ASP A 4 5.67 2.61 -6.12
N SER A 5 6.77 1.89 -6.35
CA SER A 5 8.12 2.40 -6.17
C SER A 5 8.91 2.35 -7.46
N TRP A 6 9.78 3.33 -7.65
CA TRP A 6 10.78 3.29 -8.71
C TRP A 6 12.11 2.74 -8.19
N GLY A 7 12.74 1.85 -8.95
CA GLY A 7 14.06 1.28 -8.65
C GLY A 7 15.07 1.54 -9.76
N LEU A 8 16.31 1.92 -9.40
CA LEU A 8 17.44 1.99 -10.33
C LEU A 8 18.25 0.69 -10.24
N PHE A 9 18.24 -0.10 -11.29
CA PHE A 9 19.10 -1.28 -11.40
C PHE A 9 20.49 -0.96 -11.97
N HIS A 10 20.58 0.10 -12.78
CA HIS A 10 21.85 0.65 -13.27
C HIS A 10 21.89 2.16 -13.01
N ASP A 11 22.86 2.59 -12.21
CA ASP A 11 22.97 3.98 -11.80
C ASP A 11 23.73 4.81 -12.84
N SER A 12 23.00 5.70 -13.52
CA SER A 12 23.55 6.65 -14.48
C SER A 12 22.95 8.04 -14.29
N ALA A 13 23.67 9.08 -14.73
CA ALA A 13 23.17 10.45 -14.66
C ALA A 13 21.83 10.64 -15.38
N ALA A 14 21.61 9.95 -16.50
CA ALA A 14 20.35 9.99 -17.24
C ALA A 14 19.20 9.32 -16.46
N ALA A 15 19.45 8.15 -15.88
CA ALA A 15 18.44 7.43 -15.11
C ALA A 15 18.04 8.18 -13.83
N ARG A 16 19.00 8.83 -13.14
CA ARG A 16 18.72 9.71 -11.99
C ARG A 16 17.82 10.89 -12.38
N LYS A 17 18.10 11.54 -13.52
CA LYS A 17 17.28 12.65 -14.02
C LYS A 17 15.84 12.20 -14.33
N LEU A 18 15.67 11.02 -14.92
CA LEU A 18 14.35 10.46 -15.17
C LEU A 18 13.57 10.23 -13.87
N LEU A 19 14.20 9.60 -12.85
CA LEU A 19 13.52 9.41 -11.57
C LEU A 19 13.18 10.72 -10.87
N GLN A 20 14.07 11.70 -10.92
CA GLN A 20 13.77 13.03 -10.38
C GLN A 20 12.52 13.62 -11.03
N TYR A 21 12.45 13.59 -12.36
CA TYR A 21 11.26 14.04 -13.10
C TYR A 21 9.99 13.28 -12.68
N LEU A 22 10.04 11.95 -12.60
CA LEU A 22 8.89 11.11 -12.23
C LEU A 22 8.33 11.41 -10.83
N THR A 23 9.14 11.99 -9.93
CA THR A 23 8.70 12.39 -8.58
C THR A 23 8.09 13.80 -8.51
N THR A 24 8.18 14.59 -9.58
CA THR A 24 7.62 15.96 -9.64
C THR A 24 6.10 15.97 -9.67
N ALA A 25 5.48 17.04 -9.19
CA ALA A 25 4.03 17.22 -9.26
C ALA A 25 3.52 17.23 -10.71
N GLU A 26 4.30 17.78 -11.66
CA GLU A 26 3.95 17.80 -13.08
C GLU A 26 3.85 16.38 -13.66
N ALA A 27 4.85 15.52 -13.41
CA ALA A 27 4.80 14.14 -13.87
C ALA A 27 3.66 13.35 -13.19
N GLN A 28 3.43 13.61 -11.90
CA GLN A 28 2.34 12.97 -11.14
C GLN A 28 0.95 13.43 -11.63
N ALA A 29 0.80 14.70 -12.02
CA ALA A 29 -0.42 15.27 -12.58
C ALA A 29 -0.90 14.52 -13.82
N ILE A 30 0.02 14.06 -14.68
CA ILE A 30 -0.29 13.25 -15.86
C ILE A 30 -1.03 11.96 -15.45
N TRP A 31 -0.61 11.34 -14.35
CA TRP A 31 -1.12 10.03 -13.92
C TRP A 31 -2.42 10.16 -13.15
N VAL A 32 -2.53 11.13 -12.25
CA VAL A 32 -3.77 11.33 -11.47
C VAL A 32 -4.93 11.75 -12.37
N LYS A 33 -4.68 12.52 -13.45
CA LYS A 33 -5.69 12.87 -14.47
C LYS A 33 -6.23 11.66 -15.21
N ALA A 34 -5.38 10.67 -15.47
CA ALA A 34 -5.80 9.42 -16.10
C ALA A 34 -6.64 8.54 -15.15
N GLY A 35 -6.57 8.79 -13.83
CA GLY A 35 -7.26 8.03 -12.80
C GLY A 35 -6.52 6.76 -12.36
N GLY A 36 -7.00 6.13 -11.28
CA GLY A 36 -6.43 4.89 -10.75
C GLY A 36 -5.10 5.02 -10.00
N LYS A 37 -4.64 6.24 -9.74
CA LYS A 37 -3.40 6.56 -8.99
C LYS A 37 -3.69 7.64 -7.96
N LEU A 38 -3.04 7.55 -6.79
CA LEU A 38 -2.97 8.62 -5.80
C LEU A 38 -1.53 9.09 -5.69
N SER A 39 -1.29 10.39 -5.80
CA SER A 39 0.05 10.96 -5.65
C SER A 39 0.35 11.30 -4.19
N PRO A 40 1.49 10.83 -3.63
CA PRO A 40 1.94 11.28 -2.31
C PRO A 40 2.57 12.69 -2.35
N ASN A 41 2.79 13.25 -3.55
CA ASN A 41 3.36 14.58 -3.69
C ASN A 41 2.30 15.64 -3.35
N LYS A 42 2.54 16.41 -2.28
CA LYS A 42 1.61 17.44 -1.76
C LYS A 42 1.38 18.61 -2.72
N GLN A 43 2.20 18.74 -3.76
CA GLN A 43 2.08 19.78 -4.78
C GLN A 43 1.28 19.33 -6.00
N THR A 44 0.90 18.05 -6.10
CA THR A 44 0.00 17.57 -7.15
C THR A 44 -1.39 18.18 -6.94
N PRO A 45 -1.96 18.89 -7.93
CA PRO A 45 -3.27 19.54 -7.75
C PRO A 45 -4.37 18.54 -7.45
N LEU A 46 -5.15 18.78 -6.39
CA LEU A 46 -6.29 17.91 -6.04
C LEU A 46 -7.43 18.00 -7.05
N ASP A 47 -7.51 19.09 -7.81
CA ASP A 47 -8.51 19.25 -8.89
C ASP A 47 -8.15 18.48 -10.16
N ASP A 48 -6.95 17.89 -10.23
CA ASP A 48 -6.55 17.03 -11.36
C ASP A 48 -7.13 15.62 -11.26
N TYR A 49 -7.71 15.23 -10.11
CA TYR A 49 -8.35 13.92 -9.95
C TYR A 49 -9.71 13.90 -10.66
N PRO A 50 -10.02 12.82 -11.43
CA PRO A 50 -11.16 12.80 -12.35
C PRO A 50 -12.52 12.64 -11.66
N ASP A 51 -12.53 12.28 -10.37
CA ASP A 51 -13.75 12.01 -9.62
C ASP A 51 -13.64 12.43 -8.14
N PRO A 52 -14.78 12.69 -7.46
CA PRO A 52 -14.77 13.13 -6.07
C PRO A 52 -14.11 12.14 -5.09
N LEU A 53 -14.24 10.83 -5.32
CA LEU A 53 -13.74 9.80 -4.41
C LEU A 53 -12.21 9.72 -4.45
N SER A 54 -11.62 9.77 -5.65
CA SER A 54 -10.17 9.79 -5.80
C SER A 54 -9.56 11.10 -5.27
N LYS A 55 -10.24 12.24 -5.47
CA LYS A 55 -9.85 13.53 -4.88
C LYS A 55 -9.87 13.49 -3.35
N GLU A 56 -10.92 12.97 -2.73
CA GLU A 56 -11.03 12.84 -1.27
C GLU A 56 -9.95 11.90 -0.72
N SER A 57 -9.72 10.76 -1.38
CA SER A 57 -8.67 9.81 -1.01
C SER A 57 -7.27 10.44 -1.10
N ALA A 58 -7.01 11.24 -2.13
CA ALA A 58 -5.77 11.99 -2.27
C ALA A 58 -5.60 13.03 -1.17
N GLN A 59 -6.66 13.76 -0.84
CA GLN A 59 -6.65 14.74 0.26
C GLN A 59 -6.33 14.08 1.60
N LEU A 60 -6.90 12.91 1.88
CA LEU A 60 -6.56 12.09 3.06
C LEU A 60 -5.07 11.69 3.04
N LEU A 61 -4.58 11.18 1.91
CA LEU A 61 -3.19 10.76 1.77
C LEU A 61 -2.19 11.90 2.02
N VAL A 62 -2.43 13.10 1.48
CA VAL A 62 -1.47 14.22 1.62
C VAL A 62 -1.60 14.97 2.96
N SER A 63 -2.73 14.83 3.65
CA SER A 63 -2.98 15.46 4.96
C SER A 63 -2.62 14.56 6.16
N THR A 64 -2.51 13.25 5.96
CA THR A 64 -2.13 12.34 7.05
C THR A 64 -0.73 12.67 7.60
N GLN A 65 -0.58 12.54 8.90
CA GLN A 65 0.73 12.59 9.56
C GLN A 65 1.49 11.28 9.41
N ILE A 66 0.77 10.17 9.25
CA ILE A 66 1.33 8.82 9.25
C ILE A 66 0.64 8.00 8.17
N ALA A 67 1.42 7.45 7.25
CA ALA A 67 1.02 6.36 6.37
C ALA A 67 1.74 5.09 6.81
N LYS A 68 1.00 4.00 7.07
CA LYS A 68 1.58 2.70 7.43
C LYS A 68 1.09 1.61 6.48
N TYR A 69 2.01 0.74 6.14
CA TYR A 69 1.71 -0.60 5.67
C TYR A 69 0.87 -1.35 6.71
N ASP A 70 -0.01 -2.24 6.26
CA ASP A 70 -0.80 -3.03 7.20
C ASP A 70 0.08 -4.10 7.87
N ALA A 71 -0.47 -4.76 8.89
CA ALA A 71 0.30 -5.74 9.64
C ALA A 71 0.83 -6.88 8.74
N THR A 72 0.08 -7.24 7.69
CA THR A 72 0.40 -8.38 6.83
C THR A 72 1.55 -8.09 5.86
N ASP A 73 1.81 -6.82 5.56
CA ASP A 73 2.98 -6.38 4.78
C ASP A 73 4.30 -6.70 5.50
N ASN A 74 4.30 -6.80 6.84
CA ASN A 74 5.48 -7.09 7.65
C ASN A 74 5.57 -8.57 8.08
N MET A 75 4.65 -9.42 7.62
CA MET A 75 4.61 -10.83 7.96
C MET A 75 5.37 -11.68 6.91
N PRO A 76 6.03 -12.79 7.32
CA PRO A 76 6.48 -13.83 6.41
C PRO A 76 5.32 -14.36 5.56
N ALA A 77 5.64 -14.91 4.39
CA ALA A 77 4.63 -15.30 3.38
C ALA A 77 3.53 -16.23 3.95
N ASP A 78 3.91 -17.22 4.76
CA ASP A 78 2.98 -18.16 5.37
C ASP A 78 2.06 -17.48 6.37
N MET A 79 2.62 -16.63 7.24
CA MET A 79 1.84 -15.89 8.24
C MET A 79 0.91 -14.86 7.58
N ARG A 80 1.38 -14.15 6.53
CA ARG A 80 0.55 -13.24 5.73
C ARG A 80 -0.65 -13.96 5.12
N THR A 81 -0.43 -15.14 4.56
CA THR A 81 -1.49 -15.96 3.95
C THR A 81 -2.51 -16.41 5.01
N ALA A 82 -2.03 -16.87 6.16
CA ALA A 82 -2.89 -17.30 7.26
C ALA A 82 -3.70 -16.14 7.86
N ALA A 83 -3.09 -14.97 8.04
CA ALA A 83 -3.75 -13.76 8.54
C ALA A 83 -4.88 -13.30 7.60
N TRP A 84 -4.65 -13.30 6.29
CA TRP A 84 -5.70 -12.98 5.31
C TRP A 84 -6.89 -13.95 5.40
N GLN A 85 -6.62 -15.25 5.45
CA GLN A 85 -7.67 -16.27 5.58
C GLN A 85 -8.43 -16.15 6.92
N ALA A 86 -7.73 -15.79 7.99
CA ALA A 86 -8.33 -15.57 9.31
C ALA A 86 -9.36 -14.44 9.29
N VAL A 87 -9.03 -13.30 8.66
CA VAL A 87 -9.96 -12.17 8.51
C VAL A 87 -11.21 -12.60 7.74
N LEU A 88 -11.08 -13.32 6.63
CA LEU A 88 -12.22 -13.82 5.86
C LEU A 88 -13.11 -14.76 6.69
N LYS A 89 -12.51 -15.71 7.43
CA LYS A 89 -13.25 -16.65 8.28
C LYS A 89 -13.98 -15.92 9.42
N PHE A 90 -13.36 -14.90 10.00
CA PHE A 90 -13.97 -14.12 11.08
C PHE A 90 -15.19 -13.33 10.58
N VAL A 91 -15.07 -12.69 9.41
CA VAL A 91 -16.20 -11.99 8.77
C VAL A 91 -17.36 -12.95 8.46
N GLN A 92 -17.06 -14.19 8.06
CA GLN A 92 -18.06 -15.22 7.78
C GLN A 92 -18.75 -15.75 9.04
N ASN A 93 -17.99 -15.99 10.12
CA ASN A 93 -18.53 -16.48 11.39
C ASN A 93 -17.66 -16.04 12.58
N GLN A 94 -18.13 -15.03 13.30
CA GLN A 94 -17.40 -14.46 14.44
C GLN A 94 -17.33 -15.43 15.64
N ASN A 95 -18.22 -16.41 15.75
CA ASN A 95 -18.21 -17.41 16.83
C ASN A 95 -17.02 -18.38 16.74
N ASN A 96 -16.31 -18.38 15.61
CA ASN A 96 -15.13 -19.22 15.40
C ASN A 96 -13.81 -18.54 15.81
N LEU A 97 -13.85 -17.39 16.49
CA LEU A 97 -12.67 -16.59 16.83
C LEU A 97 -11.56 -17.41 17.49
N ASP A 98 -11.87 -18.20 18.51
CA ASP A 98 -10.87 -19.01 19.22
C ASP A 98 -10.17 -20.02 18.31
N THR A 99 -10.93 -20.66 17.41
CA THR A 99 -10.36 -21.59 16.42
C THR A 99 -9.47 -20.87 15.42
N ILE A 100 -9.87 -19.67 15.01
CA ILE A 100 -9.10 -18.83 14.07
C ILE A 100 -7.77 -18.42 14.72
N LEU A 101 -7.81 -17.93 15.96
CA LEU A 101 -6.61 -17.52 16.71
C LEU A 101 -5.68 -18.70 16.96
N ALA A 102 -6.20 -19.85 17.42
CA ALA A 102 -5.39 -21.05 17.62
C ALA A 102 -4.71 -21.55 16.34
N ASN A 103 -5.32 -21.33 15.16
CA ASN A 103 -4.68 -21.64 13.89
C ASN A 103 -3.58 -20.64 13.52
N LEU A 104 -3.78 -19.35 13.80
CA LEU A 104 -2.74 -18.34 13.60
C LEU A 104 -1.51 -18.61 14.48
N ASP A 105 -1.71 -18.97 15.75
CA ASP A 105 -0.61 -19.31 16.67
C ASP A 105 0.23 -20.48 16.16
N LYS A 106 -0.41 -21.51 15.59
CA LYS A 106 0.28 -22.66 14.98
C LYS A 106 1.14 -22.24 13.79
N VAL A 107 0.63 -21.37 12.91
CA VAL A 107 1.38 -20.87 11.75
C VAL A 107 2.52 -19.96 12.21
N GLN A 108 2.28 -19.08 13.18
CA GLN A 108 3.29 -18.20 13.74
C GLN A 108 4.50 -18.97 14.28
N ALA A 109 4.27 -20.10 14.97
CA ALA A 109 5.32 -20.93 15.54
C ALA A 109 6.35 -21.47 14.53
N THR A 110 5.99 -21.54 13.24
CA THR A 110 6.88 -22.02 12.17
C THR A 110 7.28 -20.92 11.19
N ALA A 111 6.42 -19.95 10.92
CA ALA A 111 6.59 -18.96 9.84
C ALA A 111 7.77 -17.99 10.04
N TYR A 112 8.28 -17.85 11.27
CA TYR A 112 9.38 -16.94 11.62
C TYR A 112 10.69 -17.66 11.94
N SER A 113 10.71 -18.97 11.83
CA SER A 113 11.84 -19.83 12.24
C SER A 113 12.83 -20.11 11.10
N SER A 114 12.60 -19.51 9.93
CA SER A 114 13.34 -19.71 8.68
C SER A 114 14.11 -18.46 8.27
#